data_AF-W3VM88-F1
#
_entry.id   AF-W3VM88-F1
#
_cell.length_a   1.000
_cell.length_b   1.000
_cell.length_c   1.000
_cell.angle_alpha   90.00
_cell.angle_beta   90.00
_cell.angle_gamma   90.00
#
_symmetry.space_group_name_H-M   'P 1'
#
loop_
_entity.id
_entity.type
_entity.pdbx_description
1 polymer ?
#
loop_
_entity_poly.entity_id
_entity_poly.type
_entity_poly.pdbx_seq_one_letter_code
_entity_poly.pdbx_strand_id
1 'polypeptide(L)'
;MSAQNDSRYDPYIPSGNASSDPSGGGANFSNSKTARIHSEIDNTISIMRDNINKVNERGENLNSLQDKTDNLAVSAQGFRRGANRVRKQMWWKDMKMRIIIGIGIVILLCVIITDYAIWQLRASLEALEAEIPTHRFRSRRPIVPSSSQSTLGIPPRRIDPRSTFAQHHPRFTRGSMLSSASRTGMLATAGRAGLVDASTSFKLARPASLHRSLASHATKAAKPPTGILLMNMGGPSTSTTEEVGDFLSRLFHDRELIQLPFQSRLAPLIARRRTPKIVDQYNKIGGGSPILRWTRTQGKAMTELLDQLHPETAPHKVYVAFRYARPLTEEALDEMAEDGVTRAVGFTQYPQYSCSTTGSNLNELYREIQRRKERGAPEGDISWSLIDRWPTHPLLVEAFTNRIQAVLDTYPEDKRHKVPIMFSAHSLPMQIVSGRGDPYPAEVAATVAAVMTRLKWSNPYRVTWQSQVGPAAWLGPQTSDTIKGWAKQGHKDAIVVPIAFTSDHIETLYEIDIELQEEAEEHGITLKRAESLNDEPTFIRAMAEICASHLSNVEGTPNRNNDRRGEDVWTQGYTSKQMLLRCPGCVNAVCGEQKAFFGRTPQP
;
A
#
# COMPACT_ATOMS: atom_id res chain seq x y z
N MET A 1 -41.44 35.11 33.51
CA MET A 1 -41.48 33.73 34.04
C MET A 1 -42.74 33.07 33.53
N SER A 2 -42.61 32.00 32.74
CA SER A 2 -43.71 31.07 32.42
C SER A 2 -43.07 29.85 31.75
N ALA A 3 -42.85 28.79 32.54
CA ALA A 3 -42.30 27.53 32.04
C ALA A 3 -43.36 26.77 31.24
N GLN A 4 -42.92 26.01 30.24
CA GLN A 4 -43.82 25.17 29.44
C GLN A 4 -44.21 23.89 30.20
N ASN A 5 -45.39 23.39 29.82
CA ASN A 5 -46.13 22.33 30.50
C ASN A 5 -45.72 20.95 29.97
N ASP A 6 -45.36 20.01 30.87
CA ASP A 6 -45.10 18.61 30.53
C ASP A 6 -45.98 17.71 31.42
N SER A 7 -47.19 17.40 30.93
CA SER A 7 -48.15 16.53 31.61
C SER A 7 -48.08 15.13 31.04
N ARG A 8 -47.43 14.24 31.81
CA ARG A 8 -47.23 12.81 31.53
C ARG A 8 -48.55 12.08 31.24
N TYR A 9 -48.61 11.35 30.12
CA TYR A 9 -49.74 10.51 29.71
C TYR A 9 -49.79 9.21 30.53
N ASP A 10 -50.95 8.90 31.11
CA ASP A 10 -51.24 7.63 31.82
C ASP A 10 -52.34 6.85 31.06
N PRO A 11 -52.06 5.65 30.54
CA PRO A 11 -53.00 4.90 29.69
C PRO A 11 -54.11 4.14 30.46
N TYR A 12 -54.18 4.19 31.79
CA TYR A 12 -55.10 3.35 32.58
C TYR A 12 -56.35 4.04 33.14
N ILE A 13 -56.62 5.30 32.77
CA ILE A 13 -57.82 6.04 33.20
C ILE A 13 -58.77 6.25 31.99
N PRO A 14 -59.92 5.56 31.93
CA PRO A 14 -60.92 5.80 30.89
C PRO A 14 -61.62 7.16 31.09
N SER A 15 -61.59 8.01 30.06
CA SER A 15 -62.29 9.29 30.05
C SER A 15 -63.81 9.09 29.91
N GLY A 16 -64.55 9.36 30.99
CA GLY A 16 -66.01 9.34 30.99
C GLY A 16 -66.60 10.52 30.22
N ASN A 17 -67.39 10.25 29.18
CA ASN A 17 -68.08 11.28 28.40
C ASN A 17 -69.54 11.42 28.87
N ALA A 18 -69.98 12.66 29.11
CA ALA A 18 -71.33 12.97 29.59
C ALA A 18 -72.15 13.73 28.53
N SER A 19 -73.49 13.71 28.67
CA SER A 19 -74.51 14.36 27.82
C SER A 19 -74.65 13.78 26.39
N SER A 20 -75.83 13.70 25.77
CA SER A 20 -77.22 13.95 26.23
C SER A 20 -78.19 13.25 25.27
N ASP A 21 -79.30 12.71 25.79
CA ASP A 21 -80.47 12.27 25.00
C ASP A 21 -81.45 13.47 24.82
N PRO A 22 -82.33 13.51 23.81
CA PRO A 22 -83.61 12.83 24.00
C PRO A 22 -84.30 12.21 22.76
N SER A 23 -85.08 11.15 23.07
CA SER A 23 -86.40 10.78 22.52
C SER A 23 -86.46 9.85 21.29
N GLY A 24 -87.30 8.79 21.38
CA GLY A 24 -87.69 8.05 20.17
C GLY A 24 -88.20 6.60 20.22
N GLY A 25 -88.73 6.06 21.32
CA GLY A 25 -89.65 4.89 21.30
C GLY A 25 -89.16 3.50 20.84
N GLY A 26 -89.99 2.48 21.07
CA GLY A 26 -89.93 1.16 20.40
C GLY A 26 -89.26 0.01 21.18
N ALA A 27 -90.06 -0.99 21.58
CA ALA A 27 -89.56 -2.18 22.28
C ALA A 27 -88.92 -3.20 21.32
N ASN A 28 -87.64 -3.54 21.53
CA ASN A 28 -87.06 -4.87 21.20
C ASN A 28 -85.61 -5.13 21.71
N PHE A 29 -85.04 -4.27 22.57
CA PHE A 29 -83.57 -4.21 22.76
C PHE A 29 -82.95 -5.20 23.77
N SER A 30 -83.74 -6.06 24.43
CA SER A 30 -83.22 -6.89 25.54
C SER A 30 -82.33 -8.06 25.08
N ASN A 31 -82.64 -8.71 23.96
CA ASN A 31 -81.93 -9.93 23.53
C ASN A 31 -80.65 -9.66 22.70
N SER A 32 -80.48 -8.48 22.10
CA SER A 32 -79.30 -8.19 21.29
C SER A 32 -78.08 -7.81 22.14
N LYS A 33 -78.28 -7.15 23.29
CA LYS A 33 -77.21 -6.79 24.24
C LYS A 33 -76.63 -8.03 24.94
N THR A 34 -77.47 -8.92 25.45
CA THR A 34 -77.01 -10.17 26.08
C THR A 34 -76.30 -11.09 25.09
N ALA A 35 -76.82 -11.24 23.86
CA ALA A 35 -76.16 -12.00 22.80
C ALA A 35 -74.79 -11.40 22.41
N ARG A 36 -74.67 -10.07 22.31
CA ARG A 36 -73.38 -9.40 22.08
C ARG A 36 -72.39 -9.64 23.22
N ILE A 37 -72.83 -9.48 24.47
CA ILE A 37 -71.99 -9.70 25.65
C ILE A 37 -71.46 -11.15 25.70
N HIS A 38 -72.30 -12.15 25.38
CA HIS A 38 -71.81 -13.53 25.26
C HIS A 38 -70.79 -13.70 24.13
N SER A 39 -71.01 -13.10 22.95
CA SER A 39 -70.02 -13.17 21.87
C SER A 39 -68.68 -12.48 22.18
N GLU A 40 -68.69 -11.41 22.98
CA GLU A 40 -67.46 -10.74 23.44
C GLU A 40 -66.74 -11.56 24.52
N ILE A 41 -67.47 -12.23 25.41
CA ILE A 41 -66.92 -13.17 26.39
C ILE A 41 -66.26 -14.36 25.68
N ASP A 42 -66.96 -15.00 24.74
CA ASP A 42 -66.43 -16.14 23.98
C ASP A 42 -65.19 -15.78 23.15
N ASN A 43 -65.20 -14.60 22.51
CA ASN A 43 -64.03 -14.09 21.79
C ASN A 43 -62.85 -13.83 22.76
N THR A 44 -63.12 -13.24 23.93
CA THR A 44 -62.09 -13.01 24.97
C THR A 44 -61.51 -14.32 25.51
N ILE A 45 -62.36 -15.35 25.72
CA ILE A 45 -61.92 -16.69 26.12
C ILE A 45 -61.08 -17.34 25.02
N SER A 46 -61.44 -17.17 23.75
CA SER A 46 -60.64 -17.65 22.60
C SER A 46 -59.27 -16.97 22.57
N ILE A 47 -59.22 -15.64 22.70
CA ILE A 47 -57.97 -14.86 22.76
C ILE A 47 -57.11 -15.28 23.96
N MET A 48 -57.71 -15.54 25.14
CA MET A 48 -56.97 -16.06 26.29
C MET A 48 -56.43 -17.46 26.06
N ARG A 49 -57.19 -18.36 25.44
CA ARG A 49 -56.76 -19.74 25.12
C ARG A 49 -55.62 -19.74 24.09
N ASP A 50 -55.70 -18.90 23.06
CA ASP A 50 -54.61 -18.69 22.10
C ASP A 50 -53.36 -18.06 22.73
N ASN A 51 -53.54 -17.11 23.66
CA ASN A 51 -52.43 -16.52 24.40
C ASN A 51 -51.76 -17.53 25.34
N ILE A 52 -52.53 -18.42 25.99
CA ILE A 52 -51.98 -19.52 26.80
C ILE A 52 -51.16 -20.48 25.92
N ASN A 53 -51.68 -20.87 24.75
CA ASN A 53 -50.95 -21.72 23.80
C ASN A 53 -49.64 -21.05 23.34
N LYS A 54 -49.68 -19.76 22.97
CA LYS A 54 -48.49 -18.97 22.60
C LYS A 54 -47.51 -18.76 23.75
N VAL A 55 -47.98 -18.71 25.01
CA VAL A 55 -47.12 -18.66 26.19
C VAL A 55 -46.47 -20.03 26.45
N ASN A 56 -47.17 -21.13 26.18
CA ASN A 56 -46.59 -22.47 26.28
C ASN A 56 -45.52 -22.72 25.21
N GLU A 57 -45.76 -22.35 23.94
CA GLU A 57 -44.75 -22.38 22.87
C GLU A 57 -43.54 -21.47 23.16
N ARG A 58 -43.76 -20.35 23.85
CA ARG A 58 -42.66 -19.48 24.36
C ARG A 58 -41.90 -20.15 25.50
N GLY A 59 -42.56 -20.93 26.35
CA GLY A 59 -41.93 -21.73 27.41
C GLY A 59 -40.98 -22.80 26.84
N GLU A 60 -41.42 -23.55 25.83
CA GLU A 60 -40.58 -24.55 25.16
C GLU A 60 -39.40 -23.90 24.41
N ASN A 61 -39.62 -22.75 23.76
CA ASN A 61 -38.53 -21.98 23.17
C ASN A 61 -37.58 -21.36 24.21
N LEU A 62 -38.06 -20.98 25.40
CA LEU A 62 -37.23 -20.48 26.50
C LEU A 62 -36.29 -21.56 27.04
N ASN A 63 -36.77 -22.79 27.20
CA ASN A 63 -35.91 -23.92 27.56
C ASN A 63 -34.83 -24.17 26.48
N SER A 64 -35.22 -24.14 25.20
CA SER A 64 -34.26 -24.24 24.08
C SER A 64 -33.24 -23.09 24.04
N LEU A 65 -33.63 -21.88 24.42
CA LEU A 65 -32.74 -20.73 24.53
C LEU A 65 -31.80 -20.84 25.73
N GLN A 66 -32.29 -21.33 26.87
CA GLN A 66 -31.46 -21.56 28.06
C GLN A 66 -30.41 -22.64 27.81
N ASP A 67 -30.79 -23.78 27.21
CA ASP A 67 -29.85 -24.82 26.78
C ASP A 67 -28.79 -24.28 25.80
N LYS A 68 -29.18 -23.40 24.86
CA LYS A 68 -28.23 -22.75 23.94
C LYS A 68 -27.32 -21.76 24.66
N THR A 69 -27.81 -21.01 25.64
CA THR A 69 -27.02 -20.08 26.45
C THR A 69 -26.02 -20.82 27.35
N ASP A 70 -26.42 -21.93 27.96
CA ASP A 70 -25.52 -22.77 28.78
C ASP A 70 -24.47 -23.48 27.91
N ASN A 71 -24.84 -23.98 26.74
CA ASN A 71 -23.87 -24.49 25.76
C ASN A 71 -22.89 -23.41 25.27
N LEU A 72 -23.34 -22.16 25.10
CA LEU A 72 -22.47 -21.02 24.78
C LEU A 72 -21.55 -20.66 25.95
N ALA A 73 -22.04 -20.71 27.20
CA ALA A 73 -21.24 -20.46 28.40
C ALA A 73 -20.17 -21.54 28.60
N VAL A 74 -20.51 -22.81 28.43
CA VAL A 74 -19.57 -23.95 28.46
C VAL A 74 -18.54 -23.83 27.33
N SER A 75 -18.98 -23.46 26.12
CA SER A 75 -18.09 -23.24 24.96
C SER A 75 -17.12 -22.07 25.20
N ALA A 76 -17.59 -20.96 25.77
CA ALA A 76 -16.75 -19.82 26.15
C ALA A 76 -15.72 -20.18 27.25
N GLN A 77 -16.11 -21.01 28.22
CA GLN A 77 -15.16 -21.55 29.21
C GLN A 77 -14.14 -22.50 28.58
N GLY A 78 -14.55 -23.34 27.63
CA GLY A 78 -13.68 -24.19 26.83
C GLY A 78 -12.63 -23.37 26.06
N PHE A 79 -13.08 -22.31 25.38
CA PHE A 79 -12.21 -21.38 24.65
C PHE A 79 -11.22 -20.67 25.59
N ARG A 80 -11.67 -20.22 26.77
CA ARG A 80 -10.81 -19.59 27.79
C ARG A 80 -9.75 -20.56 28.35
N ARG A 81 -10.09 -21.85 28.52
CA ARG A 81 -9.12 -22.91 28.89
C ARG A 81 -8.13 -23.19 27.76
N GLY A 82 -8.59 -23.24 26.51
CA GLY A 82 -7.75 -23.38 25.32
C GLY A 82 -6.73 -22.23 25.18
N ALA A 83 -7.20 -20.99 25.23
CA ALA A 83 -6.36 -19.79 25.15
C ALA A 83 -5.28 -19.75 26.24
N ASN A 84 -5.61 -20.13 27.48
CA ASN A 84 -4.64 -20.22 28.56
C ASN A 84 -3.61 -21.35 28.36
N ARG A 85 -3.99 -22.47 27.74
CA ARG A 85 -3.05 -23.55 27.37
C ARG A 85 -2.07 -23.09 26.29
N VAL A 86 -2.57 -22.43 25.25
CA VAL A 86 -1.74 -21.85 24.18
C VAL A 86 -0.81 -20.77 24.74
N ARG A 87 -1.30 -19.84 25.56
CA ARG A 87 -0.49 -18.81 26.22
C ARG A 87 0.64 -19.41 27.06
N LYS A 88 0.37 -20.48 27.84
CA LYS A 88 1.41 -21.19 28.59
C LYS A 88 2.42 -21.88 27.67
N GLN A 89 2.00 -22.51 26.57
CA GLN A 89 2.91 -23.14 25.60
C GLN A 89 3.80 -22.11 24.88
N MET A 90 3.24 -20.97 24.48
CA MET A 90 4.01 -19.87 23.88
C MET A 90 4.99 -19.28 24.88
N TRP A 91 4.58 -19.00 26.11
CA TRP A 91 5.46 -18.50 27.18
C TRP A 91 6.61 -19.47 27.48
N TRP A 92 6.37 -20.78 27.52
CA TRP A 92 7.43 -21.78 27.67
C TRP A 92 8.38 -21.87 26.47
N LYS A 93 7.91 -21.66 25.24
CA LYS A 93 8.78 -21.56 24.05
C LYS A 93 9.65 -20.31 24.13
N ASP A 94 9.07 -19.16 24.48
CA ASP A 94 9.77 -17.89 24.66
C ASP A 94 10.83 -17.96 25.77
N MET A 95 10.50 -18.58 26.90
CA MET A 95 11.43 -18.79 28.01
C MET A 95 12.59 -19.72 27.61
N LYS A 96 12.32 -20.82 26.89
CA LYS A 96 13.37 -21.69 26.34
C LYS A 96 14.28 -20.96 25.36
N MET A 97 13.71 -20.14 24.46
CA MET A 97 14.49 -19.33 23.52
C MET A 97 15.39 -18.32 24.24
N ARG A 98 14.86 -17.63 25.27
CA ARG A 98 15.64 -16.69 26.11
C ARG A 98 16.79 -17.39 26.85
N ILE A 99 16.58 -18.60 27.35
CA ILE A 99 17.63 -19.39 28.01
C ILE A 99 18.73 -19.77 27.01
N ILE A 100 18.37 -20.23 25.80
CA ILE A 100 19.34 -20.57 24.73
C ILE A 100 20.17 -19.34 24.33
N ILE A 101 19.53 -18.18 24.16
CA ILE A 101 20.22 -16.91 23.86
C ILE A 101 21.16 -16.52 25.01
N GLY A 102 20.72 -16.65 26.27
CA GLY A 102 21.55 -16.38 27.43
C GLY A 102 22.80 -17.26 27.50
N ILE A 103 22.66 -18.56 27.26
CA ILE A 103 23.78 -19.51 27.19
C ILE A 103 24.73 -19.14 26.04
N GLY A 104 24.20 -18.78 24.86
CA GLY A 104 25.01 -18.33 23.73
C GLY A 104 25.82 -17.07 24.03
N ILE A 105 25.25 -16.10 24.76
CA ILE A 105 25.96 -14.89 25.22
C ILE A 105 27.06 -15.26 26.24
N VAL A 106 26.79 -16.16 27.18
CA VAL A 106 27.80 -16.61 28.16
C VAL A 106 28.96 -17.31 27.45
N ILE A 107 28.71 -18.19 26.49
CA ILE A 107 29.76 -18.86 25.71
C ILE A 107 30.59 -17.83 24.92
N LEU A 108 29.95 -16.85 24.28
CA LEU A 108 30.64 -15.78 23.56
C LEU A 108 31.54 -14.94 24.49
N LEU A 109 31.06 -14.59 25.68
CA LEU A 109 31.85 -13.88 26.69
C LEU A 109 33.03 -14.73 27.18
N CYS A 110 32.84 -16.02 27.43
CA CYS A 110 33.93 -16.92 27.80
C CYS A 110 35.02 -16.96 26.71
N VAL A 111 34.65 -17.07 25.43
CA VAL A 111 35.60 -17.04 24.31
C VAL A 111 36.39 -15.73 24.29
N ILE A 112 35.72 -14.57 24.39
CA ILE A 112 36.37 -13.25 24.42
C ILE A 112 37.34 -13.13 25.61
N ILE A 113 36.94 -13.60 26.79
CA ILE A 113 37.78 -13.57 28.00
C ILE A 113 38.99 -14.48 27.84
N THR A 114 38.85 -15.68 27.27
CA THR A 114 39.98 -16.58 27.03
C THR A 114 40.95 -16.01 25.99
N ASP A 115 40.45 -15.40 24.91
CA ASP A 115 41.27 -14.83 23.85
C ASP A 115 42.06 -13.60 24.36
N TYR A 116 41.42 -12.75 25.17
CA TYR A 116 42.07 -11.66 25.89
C TYR A 116 43.13 -12.15 26.89
N ALA A 117 42.85 -13.21 27.65
CA ALA A 117 43.80 -13.80 28.60
C ALA A 117 45.02 -14.40 27.89
N ILE A 118 44.82 -15.08 26.75
CA ILE A 118 45.90 -15.62 25.91
C ILE A 118 46.76 -14.48 25.34
N TRP A 119 46.14 -13.42 24.83
CA TRP A 119 46.84 -12.22 24.36
C TRP A 119 47.68 -11.58 25.47
N GLN A 120 47.12 -11.45 26.68
CA GLN A 120 47.82 -10.86 27.82
C GLN A 120 49.00 -11.73 28.30
N LEU A 121 48.84 -13.05 28.36
CA LEU A 121 49.92 -14.00 28.65
C LEU A 121 51.05 -13.93 27.62
N ARG A 122 50.70 -13.80 26.34
CA ARG A 122 51.67 -13.64 25.25
C ARG A 122 52.44 -12.32 25.37
N ALA A 123 51.76 -11.21 25.65
CA ALA A 123 52.39 -9.92 25.87
C ALA A 123 53.36 -9.94 27.08
N SER A 124 53.02 -10.68 28.15
CA SER A 124 53.93 -10.88 29.29
C SER A 124 55.13 -11.77 28.97
N LEU A 125 54.98 -12.79 28.11
CA LEU A 125 56.09 -13.62 27.63
C LEU A 125 57.05 -12.84 26.72
N GLU A 126 56.51 -12.05 25.78
CA GLU A 126 57.32 -11.19 24.88
C GLU A 126 58.09 -10.11 25.68
N ALA A 127 57.53 -9.62 26.80
CA ALA A 127 58.24 -8.73 27.73
C ALA A 127 59.38 -9.43 28.51
N LEU A 128 59.19 -10.70 28.90
CA LEU A 128 60.21 -11.51 29.59
C LEU A 128 61.37 -11.91 28.68
N GLU A 129 61.13 -12.20 27.40
CA GLU A 129 62.21 -12.48 26.43
C GLU A 129 63.08 -11.25 26.14
N ALA A 130 62.52 -10.04 26.25
CA ALA A 130 63.25 -8.79 26.05
C ALA A 130 64.26 -8.46 27.17
N GLU A 131 64.18 -9.11 28.33
CA GLU A 131 65.03 -8.86 29.51
C GLU A 131 66.25 -9.82 29.64
N ILE A 132 66.52 -10.66 28.63
CA ILE A 132 67.66 -11.62 28.65
C ILE A 132 68.91 -11.03 27.94
N PRO A 133 69.98 -10.63 28.66
CA PRO A 133 71.14 -9.97 28.05
C PRO A 133 72.18 -10.98 27.50
N THR A 134 72.23 -11.17 26.19
CA THR A 134 73.27 -11.98 25.54
C THR A 134 74.56 -11.19 25.29
N HIS A 135 75.50 -11.26 26.24
CA HIS A 135 76.87 -10.78 26.04
C HIS A 135 77.59 -11.52 24.89
N ARG A 136 78.15 -10.79 23.91
CA ARG A 136 79.29 -11.29 23.10
C ARG A 136 80.28 -10.19 22.72
N PHE A 137 81.52 -10.64 22.47
CA PHE A 137 82.74 -9.85 22.70
C PHE A 137 83.40 -9.30 21.41
N ARG A 138 84.46 -8.52 21.63
CA ARG A 138 85.14 -7.60 20.69
C ARG A 138 85.95 -8.28 19.56
N SER A 139 86.10 -7.54 18.44
CA SER A 139 86.77 -7.87 17.16
C SER A 139 88.30 -8.08 17.17
N ARG A 140 88.85 -8.80 16.16
CA ARG A 140 90.16 -8.54 15.50
C ARG A 140 90.16 -8.92 13.99
N ARG A 141 91.05 -8.28 13.18
CA ARG A 141 91.24 -8.42 11.69
C ARG A 141 92.46 -9.34 11.34
N PRO A 142 92.84 -9.68 10.07
CA PRO A 142 93.19 -8.82 8.90
C PRO A 142 92.34 -9.12 7.62
N ILE A 143 92.46 -8.55 6.39
CA ILE A 143 93.33 -7.55 5.68
C ILE A 143 94.45 -8.07 4.71
N VAL A 144 94.18 -8.00 3.38
CA VAL A 144 95.06 -7.63 2.20
C VAL A 144 96.25 -8.58 1.86
N PRO A 145 96.91 -8.62 0.66
CA PRO A 145 96.75 -7.96 -0.68
C PRO A 145 96.43 -8.96 -1.84
N SER A 146 96.53 -8.67 -3.16
CA SER A 146 96.11 -7.52 -4.02
C SER A 146 96.32 -7.82 -5.53
N SER A 147 95.53 -7.23 -6.43
CA SER A 147 95.95 -6.65 -7.75
C SER A 147 94.76 -5.99 -8.45
N SER A 148 95.01 -4.99 -9.31
CA SER A 148 93.99 -4.05 -9.82
C SER A 148 94.15 -3.75 -11.30
N GLN A 149 93.04 -3.47 -12.01
CA GLN A 149 93.07 -2.57 -13.17
C GLN A 149 91.70 -1.98 -13.57
N SER A 150 91.70 -0.64 -13.69
CA SER A 150 90.95 0.23 -14.63
C SER A 150 89.40 0.30 -14.66
N THR A 151 88.94 1.48 -15.08
CA THR A 151 87.63 2.13 -14.88
C THR A 151 86.84 2.37 -16.20
N LEU A 152 85.61 2.91 -16.03
CA LEU A 152 84.85 3.83 -16.93
C LEU A 152 83.88 3.26 -18.00
N GLY A 153 82.63 3.75 -17.96
CA GLY A 153 81.67 3.71 -19.09
C GLY A 153 80.18 3.51 -18.73
N ILE A 154 79.30 4.41 -19.18
CA ILE A 154 77.81 4.42 -19.07
C ILE A 154 77.27 4.98 -20.41
N PRO A 155 76.04 4.71 -20.93
CA PRO A 155 75.15 3.53 -20.99
C PRO A 155 74.88 3.19 -22.50
N PRO A 156 73.66 2.93 -23.05
CA PRO A 156 72.43 2.24 -22.60
C PRO A 156 71.92 1.12 -23.56
N ARG A 157 70.99 0.25 -23.12
CA ARG A 157 69.68 -0.04 -23.80
C ARG A 157 68.84 -1.13 -23.09
N ARG A 158 67.53 -1.10 -23.34
CA ARG A 158 66.49 -2.09 -23.00
C ARG A 158 66.61 -3.37 -23.87
N ILE A 159 65.70 -4.35 -23.62
CA ILE A 159 65.44 -5.66 -24.29
C ILE A 159 66.09 -6.81 -23.50
N ASP A 160 65.44 -7.92 -23.10
CA ASP A 160 63.99 -8.28 -23.08
C ASP A 160 63.72 -9.38 -22.03
N PRO A 161 62.44 -9.73 -21.72
CA PRO A 161 62.08 -10.76 -20.75
C PRO A 161 61.88 -12.16 -21.37
N ARG A 162 62.22 -13.21 -20.61
CA ARG A 162 61.66 -14.57 -20.68
C ARG A 162 61.60 -15.08 -19.23
N SER A 163 60.53 -15.66 -18.73
CA SER A 163 59.65 -16.75 -19.22
C SER A 163 58.28 -16.65 -18.51
N THR A 164 57.16 -17.29 -18.85
CA THR A 164 56.65 -18.14 -19.97
C THR A 164 55.11 -18.13 -19.78
N PHE A 165 54.26 -18.05 -20.80
CA PHE A 165 53.78 -19.19 -21.60
C PHE A 165 52.94 -18.68 -22.79
N ALA A 166 52.95 -19.42 -23.91
CA ALA A 166 52.20 -19.17 -25.15
C ALA A 166 52.01 -20.54 -25.87
N GLN A 167 51.15 -20.79 -26.85
CA GLN A 167 50.01 -20.06 -27.44
C GLN A 167 49.15 -21.07 -28.26
N HIS A 168 48.08 -20.59 -28.90
CA HIS A 168 47.18 -21.36 -29.78
C HIS A 168 47.66 -21.50 -31.25
N HIS A 169 46.92 -22.36 -31.98
CA HIS A 169 46.67 -22.41 -33.44
C HIS A 169 47.55 -23.29 -34.32
N PRO A 170 46.94 -23.80 -35.41
CA PRO A 170 47.20 -23.20 -36.72
C PRO A 170 45.93 -22.86 -37.55
N ARG A 171 46.09 -21.97 -38.55
CA ARG A 171 45.22 -21.78 -39.72
C ARG A 171 46.08 -21.87 -40.98
N PHE A 172 45.50 -22.34 -42.09
CA PHE A 172 46.20 -22.50 -43.38
C PHE A 172 45.85 -21.39 -44.41
N THR A 173 46.73 -21.29 -45.40
CA THR A 173 46.82 -20.44 -46.61
C THR A 173 45.61 -20.49 -47.58
N ARG A 174 45.47 -19.73 -48.69
CA ARG A 174 45.97 -18.42 -49.23
C ARG A 174 45.52 -18.31 -50.72
N GLY A 175 45.07 -17.14 -51.20
CA GLY A 175 45.31 -16.70 -52.60
C GLY A 175 44.13 -16.46 -53.58
N SER A 176 44.32 -15.47 -54.46
CA SER A 176 43.64 -15.20 -55.77
C SER A 176 42.14 -14.81 -55.77
N MET A 177 41.61 -14.00 -56.71
CA MET A 177 42.17 -13.07 -57.73
C MET A 177 41.01 -12.22 -58.34
N LEU A 178 41.31 -11.03 -58.91
CA LEU A 178 40.48 -10.29 -59.92
C LEU A 178 39.08 -9.79 -59.44
N SER A 179 38.38 -8.80 -60.02
CA SER A 179 38.57 -7.93 -61.21
C SER A 179 37.80 -6.59 -61.05
N SER A 180 38.19 -5.56 -61.81
CA SER A 180 37.38 -4.49 -62.50
C SER A 180 36.06 -3.93 -61.92
N ALA A 181 35.66 -2.66 -62.13
CA ALA A 181 36.29 -1.43 -62.66
C ALA A 181 35.25 -0.27 -62.63
N SER A 182 35.71 0.98 -62.83
CA SER A 182 34.95 2.12 -63.43
C SER A 182 33.71 2.69 -62.68
N ARG A 183 33.33 3.98 -62.80
CA ARG A 183 34.03 5.21 -63.23
C ARG A 183 33.18 6.45 -62.82
N THR A 184 33.81 7.63 -62.86
CA THR A 184 33.29 9.01 -63.13
C THR A 184 31.83 9.17 -63.63
N GLY A 185 31.11 10.28 -63.37
CA GLY A 185 31.45 11.58 -62.76
C GLY A 185 30.63 12.74 -63.39
N MET A 186 30.91 14.01 -63.00
CA MET A 186 30.38 15.27 -63.60
C MET A 186 28.86 15.56 -63.51
N LEU A 187 28.32 16.74 -63.87
CA LEU A 187 28.61 18.19 -63.64
C LEU A 187 27.51 19.01 -64.37
N ALA A 188 27.31 20.29 -64.04
CA ALA A 188 26.63 21.31 -64.89
C ALA A 188 25.08 21.19 -65.04
N THR A 189 24.26 22.21 -65.37
CA THR A 189 24.47 23.66 -65.58
C THR A 189 23.15 24.45 -65.43
N ALA A 190 23.21 25.79 -65.49
CA ALA A 190 22.08 26.72 -65.31
C ALA A 190 21.31 27.11 -66.60
N GLY A 191 20.14 27.75 -66.43
CA GLY A 191 19.40 28.58 -67.40
C GLY A 191 18.16 29.19 -66.72
N ARG A 192 18.04 30.52 -66.54
CA ARG A 192 17.49 31.55 -67.46
C ARG A 192 16.05 31.25 -67.94
N ALA A 193 15.10 32.19 -68.02
CA ALA A 193 15.06 33.63 -67.66
C ALA A 193 13.59 34.10 -67.55
N GLY A 194 13.34 35.31 -67.00
CA GLY A 194 11.99 35.89 -66.95
C GLY A 194 11.96 37.29 -66.34
N LEU A 195 12.25 38.32 -67.14
CA LEU A 195 12.12 39.73 -66.78
C LEU A 195 10.69 40.23 -67.03
N VAL A 196 10.17 41.06 -66.13
CA VAL A 196 9.35 42.23 -66.48
C VAL A 196 9.61 43.35 -65.48
N ASP A 197 9.76 44.56 -66.00
CA ASP A 197 10.11 45.79 -65.30
C ASP A 197 8.87 46.69 -65.19
N ALA A 198 8.76 47.45 -64.10
CA ALA A 198 7.80 48.54 -63.94
C ALA A 198 8.25 49.47 -62.79
N SER A 199 9.16 50.39 -63.10
CA SER A 199 9.54 51.47 -62.19
C SER A 199 8.47 52.58 -62.14
N THR A 200 8.15 53.07 -60.94
CA THR A 200 7.53 54.41 -60.79
C THR A 200 7.90 55.02 -59.44
N SER A 201 8.81 55.99 -59.46
CA SER A 201 9.21 56.77 -58.29
C SER A 201 8.22 57.91 -58.03
N PHE A 202 7.79 58.14 -56.78
CA PHE A 202 7.55 59.52 -56.31
C PHE A 202 7.49 59.68 -54.77
N LYS A 203 8.17 60.74 -54.30
CA LYS A 203 8.07 61.46 -53.01
C LYS A 203 8.47 60.74 -51.69
N LEU A 204 9.55 61.26 -51.12
CA LEU A 204 9.92 61.15 -49.70
C LEU A 204 8.80 61.66 -48.78
N ALA A 205 8.53 60.91 -47.72
CA ALA A 205 8.06 61.43 -46.44
C ALA A 205 8.92 60.82 -45.32
N ARG A 206 9.33 61.63 -44.34
CA ARG A 206 10.24 61.21 -43.25
C ARG A 206 9.50 60.23 -42.32
N PRO A 207 10.05 59.04 -41.99
CA PRO A 207 9.42 58.19 -40.99
C PRO A 207 9.63 58.80 -39.59
N ALA A 208 8.54 58.92 -38.83
CA ALA A 208 8.63 59.12 -37.39
C ALA A 208 9.26 57.87 -36.75
N SER A 209 10.05 58.07 -35.71
CA SER A 209 10.77 57.01 -35.00
C SER A 209 9.82 56.08 -34.23
N LEU A 210 9.31 55.06 -34.90
CA LEU A 210 8.72 53.92 -34.23
C LEU A 210 9.84 53.05 -33.64
N HIS A 211 10.11 53.23 -32.35
CA HIS A 211 10.75 52.21 -31.54
C HIS A 211 9.87 50.95 -31.62
N ARG A 212 10.23 50.02 -32.51
CA ARG A 212 9.65 48.69 -32.54
C ARG A 212 10.11 47.98 -31.27
N SER A 213 9.32 48.13 -30.21
CA SER A 213 9.41 47.29 -29.03
C SER A 213 9.45 45.85 -29.51
N LEU A 214 10.52 45.14 -29.19
CA LEU A 214 10.55 43.69 -29.27
C LEU A 214 9.60 43.19 -28.19
N ALA A 215 8.32 43.16 -28.54
CA ALA A 215 7.30 42.44 -27.80
C ALA A 215 7.71 40.96 -27.83
N SER A 216 8.51 40.61 -26.83
CA SER A 216 8.55 39.28 -26.25
C SER A 216 7.15 38.69 -26.38
N HIS A 217 7.04 37.52 -27.02
CA HIS A 217 5.87 36.70 -26.82
C HIS A 217 5.91 36.30 -25.36
N ALA A 218 5.29 37.12 -24.52
CA ALA A 218 4.91 36.75 -23.18
C ALA A 218 4.00 35.53 -23.35
N THR A 219 4.59 34.35 -23.19
CA THR A 219 3.83 33.15 -22.92
C THR A 219 2.85 33.52 -21.83
N LYS A 220 1.55 33.36 -22.10
CA LYS A 220 0.53 33.44 -21.04
C LYS A 220 1.05 32.54 -19.93
N ALA A 221 1.42 33.11 -18.79
CA ALA A 221 1.93 32.34 -17.66
C ALA A 221 0.91 31.24 -17.39
N ALA A 222 1.31 29.99 -17.59
CA ALA A 222 0.38 28.87 -17.51
C ALA A 222 -0.21 28.87 -16.09
N LYS A 223 -1.53 28.72 -15.98
CA LYS A 223 -2.20 28.59 -14.69
C LYS A 223 -1.51 27.43 -13.95
N PRO A 224 -1.02 27.62 -12.71
CA PRO A 224 -0.34 26.56 -11.98
C PRO A 224 -1.27 25.36 -11.83
N PRO A 225 -0.76 24.12 -12.04
CA PRO A 225 -1.62 22.95 -12.08
C PRO A 225 -2.18 22.61 -10.70
N THR A 226 -3.36 21.99 -10.69
CA THR A 226 -3.85 21.28 -9.50
C THR A 226 -3.11 19.94 -9.42
N GLY A 227 -2.31 19.76 -8.37
CA GLY A 227 -1.48 18.57 -8.22
C GLY A 227 -2.26 17.38 -7.67
N ILE A 228 -2.21 16.23 -8.35
CA ILE A 228 -2.78 14.98 -7.88
C ILE A 228 -1.64 14.07 -7.43
N LEU A 229 -1.41 13.97 -6.11
CA LEU A 229 -0.31 13.19 -5.54
C LEU A 229 -0.77 11.75 -5.26
N LEU A 230 -0.40 10.81 -6.15
CA LEU A 230 -0.69 9.40 -5.98
C LEU A 230 0.28 8.77 -4.99
N MET A 231 -0.24 8.34 -3.83
CA MET A 231 0.56 7.80 -2.73
C MET A 231 0.45 6.28 -2.62
N ASN A 232 1.60 5.60 -2.57
CA ASN A 232 1.69 4.15 -2.35
C ASN A 232 3.01 3.81 -1.60
N MET A 233 3.26 2.56 -1.23
CA MET A 233 4.57 2.13 -0.73
C MET A 233 5.65 2.15 -1.82
N GLY A 234 5.23 1.85 -3.05
CA GLY A 234 6.11 1.68 -4.20
C GLY A 234 6.88 0.36 -4.18
N GLY A 235 7.70 0.16 -5.20
CA GLY A 235 8.63 -0.96 -5.31
C GLY A 235 9.82 -0.57 -6.20
N PRO A 236 10.98 -1.21 -6.02
CA PRO A 236 12.18 -0.90 -6.79
C PRO A 236 11.92 -1.15 -8.29
N SER A 237 12.22 -0.16 -9.12
CA SER A 237 12.01 -0.20 -10.58
C SER A 237 12.98 -1.17 -11.26
N THR A 238 14.12 -1.45 -10.64
CA THR A 238 15.11 -2.46 -11.06
C THR A 238 15.40 -3.46 -9.95
N SER A 239 15.77 -4.68 -10.33
CA SER A 239 16.26 -5.73 -9.43
C SER A 239 17.72 -5.51 -8.99
N THR A 240 18.27 -4.30 -9.10
CA THR A 240 19.65 -4.03 -8.67
C THR A 240 19.79 -4.16 -7.15
N THR A 241 20.92 -4.71 -6.70
CA THR A 241 21.24 -4.85 -5.26
C THR A 241 21.18 -3.51 -4.52
N GLU A 242 21.53 -2.42 -5.20
CA GLU A 242 21.42 -1.06 -4.66
C GLU A 242 19.95 -0.69 -4.45
N GLU A 243 19.12 -0.60 -5.51
CA GLU A 243 17.74 -0.13 -5.40
C GLU A 243 16.87 -1.02 -4.50
N VAL A 244 17.03 -2.34 -4.59
CA VAL A 244 16.34 -3.29 -3.70
C VAL A 244 16.83 -3.17 -2.25
N GLY A 245 18.14 -2.96 -2.04
CA GLY A 245 18.71 -2.74 -0.70
C GLY A 245 18.21 -1.44 -0.06
N ASP A 246 18.11 -0.38 -0.86
CA ASP A 246 17.62 0.93 -0.49
C ASP A 246 16.11 0.89 -0.13
N PHE A 247 15.31 0.23 -0.95
CA PHE A 247 13.89 -0.04 -0.71
C PHE A 247 13.68 -0.79 0.61
N LEU A 248 14.37 -1.93 0.80
CA LEU A 248 14.28 -2.70 2.04
C LEU A 248 14.79 -1.92 3.25
N SER A 249 15.83 -1.10 3.08
CA SER A 249 16.34 -0.25 4.15
C SER A 249 15.26 0.72 4.62
N ARG A 250 14.63 1.50 3.72
CA ARG A 250 13.54 2.43 4.08
C ARG A 250 12.37 1.69 4.74
N LEU A 251 11.96 0.56 4.17
CA LEU A 251 10.87 -0.29 4.69
C LEU A 251 11.14 -0.79 6.11
N PHE A 252 12.34 -1.30 6.41
CA PHE A 252 12.69 -1.76 7.76
C PHE A 252 12.97 -0.62 8.76
N HIS A 253 13.26 0.59 8.31
CA HIS A 253 13.39 1.76 9.20
C HIS A 253 12.03 2.34 9.62
N ASP A 254 10.96 2.09 8.86
CA ASP A 254 9.63 2.61 9.20
C ASP A 254 9.00 1.89 10.40
N ARG A 255 8.83 2.65 11.49
CA ARG A 255 8.17 2.24 12.75
C ARG A 255 6.65 2.16 12.67
N GLU A 256 6.07 2.67 11.58
CA GLU A 256 4.64 2.72 11.32
C GLU A 256 4.17 1.43 10.62
N LEU A 257 5.09 0.77 9.90
CA LEU A 257 4.94 -0.57 9.32
C LEU A 257 5.53 -1.67 10.24
N ILE A 258 6.81 -1.58 10.63
CA ILE A 258 7.51 -2.64 11.39
C ILE A 258 8.12 -2.06 12.66
N GLN A 259 7.79 -2.64 13.82
CA GLN A 259 8.37 -2.22 15.11
C GLN A 259 9.44 -3.22 15.57
N LEU A 260 10.71 -2.80 15.54
CA LEU A 260 11.85 -3.62 15.94
C LEU A 260 12.61 -3.00 17.13
N PRO A 261 13.12 -3.81 18.08
CA PRO A 261 14.06 -3.31 19.09
C PRO A 261 15.33 -2.81 18.41
N PHE A 262 15.90 -1.69 18.85
CA PHE A 262 17.12 -1.11 18.29
C PHE A 262 17.10 -0.93 16.75
N GLN A 263 15.94 -0.53 16.20
CA GLN A 263 15.65 -0.51 14.77
C GLN A 263 16.70 0.17 13.89
N SER A 264 17.34 1.27 14.33
CA SER A 264 18.41 1.94 13.59
C SER A 264 19.67 1.09 13.36
N ARG A 265 19.86 0.01 14.13
CA ARG A 265 20.94 -0.98 13.92
C ARG A 265 20.43 -2.27 13.27
N LEU A 266 19.20 -2.70 13.60
CA LEU A 266 18.65 -3.93 13.03
C LEU A 266 18.15 -3.75 11.59
N ALA A 267 17.56 -2.62 11.23
CA ALA A 267 16.99 -2.38 9.91
C ALA A 267 18.04 -2.48 8.77
N PRO A 268 19.22 -1.80 8.84
CA PRO A 268 20.25 -1.96 7.81
C PRO A 268 20.77 -3.41 7.71
N LEU A 269 20.89 -4.10 8.84
CA LEU A 269 21.40 -5.48 8.89
C LEU A 269 20.39 -6.48 8.28
N ILE A 270 19.11 -6.32 8.59
CA ILE A 270 18.02 -7.15 8.05
C ILE A 270 17.83 -6.88 6.57
N ALA A 271 17.86 -5.61 6.14
CA ALA A 271 17.82 -5.22 4.74
C ALA A 271 18.95 -5.90 3.96
N ARG A 272 20.21 -5.65 4.33
CA ARG A 272 21.40 -6.25 3.67
C ARG A 272 21.36 -7.78 3.62
N ARG A 273 20.84 -8.44 4.66
CA ARG A 273 20.69 -9.91 4.69
C ARG A 273 19.57 -10.41 3.77
N ARG A 274 18.49 -9.62 3.58
CA ARG A 274 17.34 -9.99 2.74
C ARG A 274 17.53 -9.61 1.26
N THR A 275 18.26 -8.55 0.95
CA THR A 275 18.46 -8.04 -0.43
C THR A 275 18.72 -9.13 -1.45
N PRO A 276 19.65 -10.10 -1.27
CA PRO A 276 19.91 -11.11 -2.30
C PRO A 276 18.72 -12.00 -2.63
N LYS A 277 17.87 -12.35 -1.63
CA LYS A 277 16.63 -13.11 -1.90
C LYS A 277 15.64 -12.24 -2.67
N ILE A 278 15.43 -10.99 -2.24
CA ILE A 278 14.44 -10.11 -2.87
C ILE A 278 14.85 -9.72 -4.30
N VAL A 279 16.15 -9.59 -4.58
CA VAL A 279 16.70 -9.43 -5.94
C VAL A 279 16.35 -10.62 -6.84
N ASP A 280 16.53 -11.86 -6.36
CA ASP A 280 16.13 -13.07 -7.10
C ASP A 280 14.62 -13.11 -7.40
N GLN A 281 13.78 -12.72 -6.43
CA GLN A 281 12.33 -12.62 -6.62
C GLN A 281 11.96 -11.55 -7.68
N TYR A 282 12.60 -10.38 -7.65
CA TYR A 282 12.39 -9.36 -8.70
C TYR A 282 12.90 -9.79 -10.07
N ASN A 283 14.00 -10.56 -10.16
CA ASN A 283 14.48 -11.11 -11.42
C ASN A 283 13.47 -12.08 -12.05
N LYS A 284 12.83 -12.94 -11.24
CA LYS A 284 11.83 -13.91 -11.70
C LYS A 284 10.57 -13.27 -12.30
N ILE A 285 10.25 -12.02 -11.94
CA ILE A 285 9.09 -11.28 -12.46
C ILE A 285 9.44 -10.25 -13.55
N GLY A 286 10.64 -10.34 -14.15
CA GLY A 286 11.06 -9.47 -15.25
C GLY A 286 12.06 -8.36 -14.87
N GLY A 287 12.66 -8.41 -13.68
CA GLY A 287 13.78 -7.54 -13.30
C GLY A 287 13.42 -6.25 -12.58
N GLY A 288 12.22 -6.14 -11.99
CA GLY A 288 11.79 -4.96 -11.22
C GLY A 288 10.29 -4.97 -10.94
N SER A 289 9.82 -4.01 -10.12
CA SER A 289 8.40 -3.82 -9.85
C SER A 289 7.74 -2.95 -10.95
N PRO A 290 6.66 -3.40 -11.60
CA PRO A 290 5.97 -2.59 -12.60
C PRO A 290 5.09 -1.47 -12.00
N ILE A 291 5.02 -1.36 -10.67
CA ILE A 291 4.13 -0.42 -9.97
C ILE A 291 4.33 1.04 -10.41
N LEU A 292 5.57 1.51 -10.60
CA LEU A 292 5.83 2.89 -11.06
C LEU A 292 5.29 3.14 -12.46
N ARG A 293 5.42 2.15 -13.37
CA ARG A 293 4.86 2.22 -14.72
C ARG A 293 3.34 2.30 -14.64
N TRP A 294 2.70 1.41 -13.89
CA TRP A 294 1.24 1.40 -13.76
C TRP A 294 0.70 2.68 -13.14
N THR A 295 1.26 3.15 -12.02
CA THR A 295 0.83 4.41 -11.37
C THR A 295 1.00 5.62 -12.30
N ARG A 296 2.04 5.67 -13.14
CA ARG A 296 2.19 6.74 -14.15
C ARG A 296 1.16 6.63 -15.30
N THR A 297 0.89 5.43 -15.80
CA THR A 297 -0.13 5.20 -16.83
C THR A 297 -1.54 5.56 -16.33
N GLN A 298 -1.91 5.02 -15.16
CA GLN A 298 -3.13 5.31 -14.42
C GLN A 298 -3.27 6.82 -14.18
N GLY A 299 -2.23 7.42 -13.60
CA GLY A 299 -2.15 8.83 -13.26
C GLY A 299 -2.39 9.75 -14.44
N LYS A 300 -1.65 9.56 -15.54
CA LYS A 300 -1.79 10.36 -16.75
C LYS A 300 -3.22 10.28 -17.31
N ALA A 301 -3.73 9.06 -17.49
CA ALA A 301 -5.05 8.84 -18.07
C ALA A 301 -6.18 9.38 -17.17
N MET A 302 -6.05 9.30 -15.84
CA MET A 302 -7.03 9.91 -14.95
C MET A 302 -6.99 11.44 -14.98
N THR A 303 -5.80 12.07 -15.14
CA THR A 303 -5.71 13.55 -15.24
C THR A 303 -6.26 14.07 -16.56
N GLU A 304 -6.04 13.38 -17.68
CA GLU A 304 -6.62 13.72 -18.99
C GLU A 304 -8.16 13.63 -18.99
N LEU A 305 -8.73 12.71 -18.20
CA LEU A 305 -10.17 12.63 -17.97
C LEU A 305 -10.65 13.67 -16.94
N LEU A 306 -9.87 13.94 -15.88
CA LEU A 306 -10.22 14.92 -14.84
C LEU A 306 -10.24 16.36 -15.38
N ASP A 307 -9.38 16.71 -16.34
CA ASP A 307 -9.46 17.99 -17.07
C ASP A 307 -10.80 18.18 -17.81
N GLN A 308 -11.46 17.10 -18.21
CA GLN A 308 -12.79 17.13 -18.85
C GLN A 308 -13.93 17.12 -17.83
N LEU A 309 -13.75 16.39 -16.71
CA LEU A 309 -14.76 16.28 -15.65
C LEU A 309 -14.82 17.50 -14.71
N HIS A 310 -13.72 18.26 -14.58
CA HIS A 310 -13.60 19.36 -13.63
C HIS A 310 -12.73 20.53 -14.19
N PRO A 311 -13.13 21.18 -15.29
CA PRO A 311 -12.32 22.18 -16.00
C PRO A 311 -11.96 23.43 -15.16
N GLU A 312 -12.68 23.71 -14.09
CA GLU A 312 -12.44 24.83 -13.15
C GLU A 312 -11.08 24.68 -12.44
N THR A 313 -10.69 23.44 -12.14
CA THR A 313 -9.44 23.09 -11.44
C THR A 313 -8.29 22.76 -12.39
N ALA A 314 -8.58 22.55 -13.69
CA ALA A 314 -7.59 22.27 -14.72
C ALA A 314 -6.55 23.42 -14.89
N PRO A 315 -5.32 23.14 -15.36
CA PRO A 315 -4.82 21.80 -15.71
C PRO A 315 -4.53 20.95 -14.48
N HIS A 316 -4.77 19.65 -14.57
CA HIS A 316 -4.37 18.68 -13.56
C HIS A 316 -3.03 18.05 -13.93
N LYS A 317 -2.09 17.96 -12.99
CA LYS A 317 -0.84 17.21 -13.16
C LYS A 317 -0.73 16.13 -12.10
N VAL A 318 -0.36 14.92 -12.51
CA VAL A 318 -0.12 13.81 -11.59
C VAL A 318 1.32 13.80 -11.10
N TYR A 319 1.48 13.51 -9.81
CA TYR A 319 2.75 13.29 -9.14
C TYR A 319 2.69 11.94 -8.43
N VAL A 320 3.83 11.27 -8.27
CA VAL A 320 3.91 9.97 -7.59
C VAL A 320 4.77 10.14 -6.35
N ALA A 321 4.24 9.79 -5.18
CA ALA A 321 5.00 9.74 -3.93
C ALA A 321 4.96 8.32 -3.36
N PHE A 322 6.05 7.59 -3.55
CA PHE A 322 6.26 6.29 -2.95
C PHE A 322 6.93 6.41 -1.58
N ARG A 323 6.60 5.48 -0.68
CA ARG A 323 7.07 5.49 0.71
C ARG A 323 8.50 4.98 0.87
N TYR A 324 8.88 3.98 0.07
CA TYR A 324 10.15 3.25 0.20
C TYR A 324 10.96 3.14 -1.10
N ALA A 325 10.32 3.28 -2.26
CA ALA A 325 10.96 3.32 -3.58
C ALA A 325 10.92 4.73 -4.17
N ARG A 326 11.71 5.00 -5.22
CA ARG A 326 11.62 6.26 -5.97
C ARG A 326 10.43 6.28 -6.94
N PRO A 327 9.83 7.45 -7.24
CA PRO A 327 10.07 8.75 -6.62
C PRO A 327 9.54 8.81 -5.18
N LEU A 328 10.36 9.31 -4.27
CA LEU A 328 10.03 9.48 -2.85
C LEU A 328 9.13 10.70 -2.61
N THR A 329 8.66 10.88 -1.38
CA THR A 329 7.74 11.98 -1.03
C THR A 329 8.41 13.35 -1.15
N GLU A 330 9.69 13.43 -0.79
CA GLU A 330 10.53 14.61 -0.98
C GLU A 330 10.76 14.94 -2.46
N GLU A 331 11.06 13.95 -3.30
CA GLU A 331 11.30 14.11 -4.74
C GLU A 331 10.02 14.58 -5.46
N ALA A 332 8.85 14.07 -5.05
CA ALA A 332 7.56 14.52 -5.56
C ALA A 332 7.23 15.97 -5.19
N LEU A 333 7.56 16.39 -3.96
CA LEU A 333 7.33 17.77 -3.51
C LEU A 333 8.29 18.76 -4.15
N ASP A 334 9.51 18.34 -4.50
CA ASP A 334 10.42 19.15 -5.32
C ASP A 334 9.85 19.35 -6.74
N GLU A 335 9.34 18.30 -7.40
CA GLU A 335 8.67 18.44 -8.71
C GLU A 335 7.45 19.38 -8.63
N MET A 336 6.61 19.23 -7.60
CA MET A 336 5.46 20.12 -7.37
C MET A 336 5.86 21.59 -7.13
N ALA A 337 7.03 21.84 -6.53
CA ALA A 337 7.56 23.18 -6.36
C ALA A 337 8.03 23.78 -7.69
N GLU A 338 8.71 22.99 -8.52
CA GLU A 338 9.18 23.40 -9.86
C GLU A 338 8.03 23.77 -10.80
N ASP A 339 6.90 23.05 -10.73
CA ASP A 339 5.69 23.38 -11.49
C ASP A 339 4.84 24.53 -10.88
N GLY A 340 5.23 25.05 -9.70
CA GLY A 340 4.52 26.12 -9.01
C GLY A 340 3.14 25.72 -8.46
N VAL A 341 2.96 24.45 -8.06
CA VAL A 341 1.69 23.96 -7.49
C VAL A 341 1.34 24.73 -6.21
N THR A 342 0.11 25.23 -6.12
CA THR A 342 -0.43 25.90 -4.92
C THR A 342 -1.58 25.13 -4.26
N ARG A 343 -2.12 24.11 -4.92
CA ARG A 343 -3.21 23.25 -4.46
C ARG A 343 -2.95 21.81 -4.85
N ALA A 344 -3.11 20.89 -3.90
CA ALA A 344 -2.90 19.47 -4.15
C ALA A 344 -3.90 18.55 -3.44
N VAL A 345 -4.22 17.45 -4.12
CA VAL A 345 -4.99 16.33 -3.57
C VAL A 345 -4.04 15.17 -3.29
N GLY A 346 -3.85 14.82 -2.02
CA GLY A 346 -3.18 13.60 -1.62
C GLY A 346 -4.12 12.40 -1.81
N PHE A 347 -3.94 11.65 -2.88
CA PHE A 347 -4.81 10.54 -3.26
C PHE A 347 -4.11 9.20 -2.99
N THR A 348 -4.53 8.52 -1.92
CA THR A 348 -3.98 7.18 -1.62
C THR A 348 -4.36 6.19 -2.71
N GLN A 349 -3.42 5.33 -3.09
CA GLN A 349 -3.63 4.25 -4.07
C GLN A 349 -4.09 2.94 -3.39
N TYR A 350 -4.36 2.98 -2.08
CA TYR A 350 -4.97 1.89 -1.32
C TYR A 350 -6.47 2.17 -1.15
N PRO A 351 -7.39 1.39 -1.75
CA PRO A 351 -8.82 1.61 -1.56
C PRO A 351 -9.22 1.49 -0.08
N GLN A 352 -8.58 0.56 0.63
CA GLN A 352 -8.79 0.30 2.06
C GLN A 352 -7.67 0.93 2.89
N TYR A 353 -8.03 1.77 3.85
CA TYR A 353 -7.08 2.45 4.73
C TYR A 353 -6.44 1.46 5.72
N SER A 354 -5.11 1.47 5.83
CA SER A 354 -4.39 0.98 7.02
C SER A 354 -3.47 2.06 7.58
N CYS A 355 -3.25 2.05 8.90
CA CYS A 355 -2.23 2.91 9.50
C CYS A 355 -0.80 2.54 9.07
N SER A 356 -0.57 1.35 8.54
CA SER A 356 0.75 0.90 8.06
C SER A 356 0.97 1.10 6.56
N THR A 357 -0.06 1.52 5.82
CA THR A 357 0.03 1.89 4.39
C THR A 357 -0.28 3.39 4.24
N THR A 358 -1.54 3.75 3.99
CA THR A 358 -2.00 5.15 3.86
C THR A 358 -1.57 6.01 5.05
N GLY A 359 -1.67 5.50 6.28
CA GLY A 359 -1.24 6.23 7.47
C GLY A 359 0.27 6.54 7.49
N SER A 360 1.12 5.65 6.96
CA SER A 360 2.58 5.89 6.87
C SER A 360 2.92 6.89 5.76
N ASN A 361 2.30 6.76 4.57
CA ASN A 361 2.42 7.76 3.50
C ASN A 361 2.03 9.16 3.97
N LEU A 362 0.88 9.29 4.65
CA LEU A 362 0.37 10.57 5.10
C LEU A 362 1.17 11.18 6.26
N ASN A 363 1.71 10.36 7.15
CA ASN A 363 2.62 10.81 8.20
C ASN A 363 3.95 11.30 7.61
N GLU A 364 4.48 10.66 6.56
CA GLU A 364 5.69 11.14 5.88
C GLU A 364 5.44 12.44 5.10
N LEU A 365 4.32 12.52 4.37
CA LEU A 365 3.90 13.75 3.71
C LEU A 365 3.78 14.92 4.70
N TYR A 366 3.16 14.69 5.87
CA TYR A 366 3.10 15.70 6.93
C TYR A 366 4.49 16.13 7.42
N ARG A 367 5.41 15.18 7.68
CA ARG A 367 6.79 15.47 8.11
C ARG A 367 7.55 16.30 7.08
N GLU A 368 7.45 15.98 5.80
CA GLU A 368 8.15 16.71 4.74
C GLU A 368 7.54 18.11 4.54
N ILE A 369 6.20 18.26 4.63
CA ILE A 369 5.54 19.57 4.62
C ILE A 369 6.01 20.44 5.80
N GLN A 370 6.08 19.91 7.04
CA GLN A 370 6.57 20.70 8.18
C GLN A 370 8.04 21.10 7.96
N ARG A 371 8.91 20.16 7.53
CA ARG A 371 10.31 20.44 7.18
C ARG A 371 10.46 21.48 6.08
N ARG A 372 9.48 21.64 5.18
CA ARG A 372 9.44 22.67 4.12
C ARG A 372 8.98 24.02 4.65
N LYS A 373 7.96 24.06 5.51
CA LYS A 373 7.53 25.27 6.23
C LYS A 373 8.65 25.85 7.12
N GLU A 374 9.36 25.00 7.86
CA GLU A 374 10.46 25.40 8.76
C GLU A 374 11.61 26.11 8.01
N ARG A 375 11.88 25.70 6.76
CA ARG A 375 12.88 26.34 5.87
C ARG A 375 12.32 27.46 4.99
N GLY A 376 11.04 27.82 5.15
CA GLY A 376 10.37 28.87 4.37
C GLY A 376 10.24 28.57 2.88
N ALA A 377 10.19 27.28 2.50
CA ALA A 377 10.05 26.88 1.10
C ALA A 377 8.57 26.93 0.64
N PRO A 378 8.28 27.48 -0.56
CA PRO A 378 6.92 27.85 -0.97
C PRO A 378 5.95 26.66 -1.05
N GLU A 379 6.44 25.49 -1.42
CA GLU A 379 5.67 24.26 -1.50
C GLU A 379 5.23 23.72 -0.12
N GLY A 380 5.82 24.23 0.97
CA GLY A 380 5.31 24.03 2.33
C GLY A 380 3.93 24.63 2.56
N ASP A 381 3.53 25.63 1.76
CA ASP A 381 2.23 26.31 1.86
C ASP A 381 1.18 25.86 0.82
N ILE A 382 1.43 24.74 0.14
CA ILE A 382 0.42 24.08 -0.72
C ILE A 382 -0.88 23.84 0.07
N SER A 383 -2.02 24.20 -0.52
CA SER A 383 -3.33 23.90 0.04
C SER A 383 -3.69 22.44 -0.22
N TRP A 384 -3.55 21.61 0.81
CA TRP A 384 -3.86 20.18 0.73
C TRP A 384 -5.32 19.85 1.02
N SER A 385 -5.80 18.83 0.32
CA SER A 385 -6.92 17.96 0.70
C SER A 385 -6.52 16.49 0.47
N LEU A 386 -7.24 15.54 1.06
CA LEU A 386 -6.93 14.11 1.00
C LEU A 386 -8.12 13.28 0.54
N ILE A 387 -7.82 12.32 -0.32
CA ILE A 387 -8.65 11.15 -0.60
C ILE A 387 -7.96 9.98 0.09
N ASP A 388 -8.33 9.74 1.36
CA ASP A 388 -7.63 8.81 2.25
C ASP A 388 -8.18 7.38 2.25
N ARG A 389 -9.37 7.15 1.69
CA ARG A 389 -9.97 5.81 1.49
C ARG A 389 -11.10 5.85 0.46
N TRP A 390 -11.36 4.73 -0.18
CA TRP A 390 -12.39 4.60 -1.22
C TRP A 390 -12.79 3.12 -1.47
N PRO A 391 -13.06 2.31 -0.40
CA PRO A 391 -13.11 0.85 -0.48
C PRO A 391 -14.32 0.30 -1.27
N THR A 392 -15.36 1.09 -1.48
CA THR A 392 -16.65 0.68 -2.06
C THR A 392 -17.11 1.56 -3.21
N HIS A 393 -16.19 2.28 -3.88
CA HIS A 393 -16.57 3.08 -5.06
C HIS A 393 -17.22 2.20 -6.13
N PRO A 394 -18.38 2.57 -6.72
CA PRO A 394 -19.11 1.71 -7.65
C PRO A 394 -18.26 1.20 -8.83
N LEU A 395 -17.45 2.08 -9.43
CA LEU A 395 -16.57 1.71 -10.54
C LEU A 395 -15.33 0.91 -10.13
N LEU A 396 -14.89 0.97 -8.87
CA LEU A 396 -13.86 0.05 -8.35
C LEU A 396 -14.44 -1.37 -8.23
N VAL A 397 -15.64 -1.46 -7.66
CA VAL A 397 -16.39 -2.71 -7.51
C VAL A 397 -16.68 -3.32 -8.88
N GLU A 398 -17.02 -2.50 -9.87
CA GLU A 398 -17.20 -2.92 -11.25
C GLU A 398 -15.89 -3.39 -11.90
N ALA A 399 -14.78 -2.65 -11.77
CA ALA A 399 -13.49 -3.07 -12.31
C ALA A 399 -13.02 -4.44 -11.75
N PHE A 400 -13.17 -4.67 -10.44
CA PHE A 400 -12.93 -6.00 -9.85
C PHE A 400 -13.91 -7.06 -10.38
N THR A 401 -15.19 -6.72 -10.54
CA THR A 401 -16.20 -7.62 -11.12
C THR A 401 -15.82 -8.02 -12.55
N ASN A 402 -15.36 -7.08 -13.37
CA ASN A 402 -14.92 -7.32 -14.75
C ASN A 402 -13.74 -8.32 -14.78
N ARG A 403 -12.70 -8.10 -13.96
CA ARG A 403 -11.53 -9.00 -13.86
C ARG A 403 -11.91 -10.40 -13.36
N ILE A 404 -12.84 -10.52 -12.40
CA ILE A 404 -13.33 -11.81 -11.90
C ILE A 404 -14.17 -12.54 -12.95
N GLN A 405 -15.08 -11.82 -13.63
CA GLN A 405 -15.95 -12.40 -14.66
C GLN A 405 -15.13 -12.93 -15.84
N ALA A 406 -14.10 -12.18 -16.28
CA ALA A 406 -13.18 -12.62 -17.31
C ALA A 406 -12.52 -13.97 -16.98
N VAL A 407 -12.09 -14.19 -15.73
CA VAL A 407 -11.54 -15.49 -15.29
C VAL A 407 -12.62 -16.57 -15.20
N LEU A 408 -13.80 -16.26 -14.64
CA LEU A 408 -14.92 -17.20 -14.58
C LEU A 408 -15.31 -17.69 -15.97
N ASP A 409 -15.29 -16.82 -16.98
CA ASP A 409 -15.65 -17.16 -18.36
C ASP A 409 -14.66 -18.11 -19.04
N THR A 410 -13.43 -18.24 -18.52
CA THR A 410 -12.48 -19.28 -18.94
C THR A 410 -12.78 -20.68 -18.39
N TYR A 411 -13.80 -20.84 -17.53
CA TYR A 411 -14.26 -22.14 -17.05
C TYR A 411 -15.48 -22.65 -17.83
N PRO A 412 -15.60 -23.97 -18.06
CA PRO A 412 -16.82 -24.61 -18.54
C PRO A 412 -18.04 -24.26 -17.67
N GLU A 413 -19.20 -24.07 -18.31
CA GLU A 413 -20.42 -23.57 -17.68
C GLU A 413 -20.92 -24.47 -16.51
N ASP A 414 -20.78 -25.79 -16.66
CA ASP A 414 -21.14 -26.80 -15.67
C ASP A 414 -20.29 -26.76 -14.37
N LYS A 415 -19.09 -26.16 -14.47
CA LYS A 415 -18.15 -25.98 -13.36
C LYS A 415 -18.12 -24.55 -12.83
N ARG A 416 -18.31 -23.53 -13.69
CA ARG A 416 -18.09 -22.11 -13.41
C ARG A 416 -18.68 -21.63 -12.08
N HIS A 417 -19.93 -21.98 -11.79
CA HIS A 417 -20.65 -21.59 -10.57
C HIS A 417 -20.16 -22.28 -9.28
N LYS A 418 -19.37 -23.36 -9.38
CA LYS A 418 -18.82 -24.11 -8.25
C LYS A 418 -17.43 -23.66 -7.85
N VAL A 419 -16.73 -22.90 -8.71
CA VAL A 419 -15.35 -22.47 -8.47
C VAL A 419 -15.33 -21.49 -7.29
N PRO A 420 -14.59 -21.77 -6.20
CA PRO A 420 -14.47 -20.86 -5.07
C PRO A 420 -13.57 -19.67 -5.40
N ILE A 421 -13.97 -18.48 -4.94
CA ILE A 421 -13.23 -17.23 -5.10
C ILE A 421 -12.49 -16.90 -3.80
N MET A 422 -11.18 -16.77 -3.87
CA MET A 422 -10.28 -16.41 -2.79
C MET A 422 -9.86 -14.96 -2.94
N PHE A 423 -10.48 -14.07 -2.17
CA PHE A 423 -10.07 -12.68 -2.09
C PHE A 423 -8.84 -12.58 -1.17
N SER A 424 -7.66 -12.48 -1.77
CA SER A 424 -6.39 -12.40 -1.06
C SER A 424 -6.00 -10.94 -0.83
N ALA A 425 -5.72 -10.61 0.43
CA ALA A 425 -5.27 -9.30 0.87
C ALA A 425 -3.97 -9.44 1.71
N HIS A 426 -3.15 -8.40 1.79
CA HIS A 426 -1.92 -8.49 2.61
C HIS A 426 -2.30 -8.63 4.09
N SER A 427 -1.70 -9.59 4.80
CA SER A 427 -2.03 -9.81 6.22
C SER A 427 -1.50 -8.67 7.10
N LEU A 428 -2.07 -8.51 8.30
CA LEU A 428 -1.56 -7.61 9.32
C LEU A 428 -1.25 -8.39 10.62
N PRO A 429 -0.19 -8.02 11.35
CA PRO A 429 0.05 -8.52 12.70
C PRO A 429 -1.16 -8.25 13.61
N MET A 430 -1.56 -9.21 14.44
CA MET A 430 -2.71 -9.08 15.34
C MET A 430 -2.56 -7.94 16.36
N GLN A 431 -1.34 -7.50 16.65
CA GLN A 431 -1.07 -6.31 17.47
C GLN A 431 -1.51 -5.00 16.78
N ILE A 432 -1.47 -4.94 15.45
CA ILE A 432 -1.98 -3.81 14.66
C ILE A 432 -3.50 -3.91 14.57
N VAL A 433 -4.03 -5.09 14.23
CA VAL A 433 -5.49 -5.30 14.11
C VAL A 433 -6.20 -5.09 15.45
N SER A 434 -5.97 -5.95 16.43
CA SER A 434 -6.71 -5.96 17.70
C SER A 434 -6.06 -5.11 18.80
N GLY A 435 -4.74 -4.91 18.76
CA GLY A 435 -4.04 -4.11 19.76
C GLY A 435 -4.13 -2.60 19.51
N ARG A 436 -4.00 -2.17 18.25
CA ARG A 436 -4.11 -0.75 17.84
C ARG A 436 -5.54 -0.38 17.42
N GLY A 437 -6.26 -1.28 16.77
CA GLY A 437 -7.59 -1.02 16.21
C GLY A 437 -7.52 -0.45 14.79
N ASP A 438 -6.82 -1.15 13.89
CA ASP A 438 -6.66 -0.75 12.49
C ASP A 438 -7.95 -1.04 11.67
N PRO A 439 -8.43 -0.11 10.82
CA PRO A 439 -9.71 -0.27 10.12
C PRO A 439 -9.63 -1.20 8.90
N TYR A 440 -8.42 -1.50 8.41
CA TYR A 440 -8.19 -2.22 7.15
C TYR A 440 -9.01 -3.52 6.99
N PRO A 441 -9.10 -4.43 7.98
CA PRO A 441 -9.84 -5.68 7.78
C PRO A 441 -11.34 -5.49 7.54
N ALA A 442 -11.94 -4.45 8.13
CA ALA A 442 -13.34 -4.12 7.93
C ALA A 442 -13.58 -3.48 6.55
N GLU A 443 -12.66 -2.62 6.09
CA GLU A 443 -12.73 -2.01 4.77
C GLU A 443 -12.50 -3.04 3.64
N VAL A 444 -11.59 -3.99 3.82
CA VAL A 444 -11.42 -5.13 2.88
C VAL A 444 -12.68 -5.99 2.83
N ALA A 445 -13.28 -6.31 3.98
CA ALA A 445 -14.54 -7.04 4.02
C ALA A 445 -15.69 -6.28 3.32
N ALA A 446 -15.71 -4.94 3.43
CA ALA A 446 -16.68 -4.10 2.72
C ALA A 446 -16.49 -4.12 1.20
N THR A 447 -15.25 -4.00 0.69
CA THR A 447 -14.95 -4.16 -0.74
C THR A 447 -15.41 -5.52 -1.25
N VAL A 448 -15.08 -6.60 -0.54
CA VAL A 448 -15.46 -7.98 -0.94
C VAL A 448 -16.97 -8.16 -0.94
N ALA A 449 -17.68 -7.66 0.07
CA ALA A 449 -19.14 -7.72 0.12
C ALA A 449 -19.80 -6.97 -1.04
N ALA A 450 -19.28 -5.80 -1.41
CA ALA A 450 -19.76 -5.03 -2.57
C ALA A 450 -19.52 -5.77 -3.90
N VAL A 451 -18.33 -6.34 -4.10
CA VAL A 451 -17.99 -7.15 -5.29
C VAL A 451 -18.87 -8.40 -5.39
N MET A 452 -19.03 -9.15 -4.29
CA MET A 452 -19.91 -10.33 -4.29
C MET A 452 -21.39 -9.99 -4.49
N THR A 453 -21.83 -8.82 -4.03
CA THR A 453 -23.18 -8.30 -4.32
C THR A 453 -23.33 -7.97 -5.81
N ARG A 454 -22.34 -7.33 -6.44
CA ARG A 454 -22.33 -7.01 -7.88
C ARG A 454 -22.30 -8.28 -8.76
N LEU A 455 -21.60 -9.32 -8.31
CA LEU A 455 -21.60 -10.69 -8.85
C LEU A 455 -22.87 -11.50 -8.51
N LYS A 456 -23.84 -10.91 -7.79
CA LYS A 456 -25.10 -11.58 -7.37
C LYS A 456 -24.88 -12.89 -6.60
N TRP A 457 -23.78 -13.00 -5.86
CA TRP A 457 -23.39 -14.19 -5.09
C TRP A 457 -23.27 -15.47 -5.94
N SER A 458 -22.87 -15.34 -7.21
CA SER A 458 -22.78 -16.45 -8.19
C SER A 458 -21.90 -17.62 -7.79
N ASN A 459 -20.94 -17.39 -6.89
CA ASN A 459 -19.87 -18.30 -6.51
C ASN A 459 -19.64 -18.27 -4.99
N PRO A 460 -19.23 -19.40 -4.38
CA PRO A 460 -18.75 -19.41 -3.00
C PRO A 460 -17.44 -18.63 -2.89
N TYR A 461 -17.20 -17.95 -1.77
CA TYR A 461 -15.98 -17.13 -1.59
C TYR A 461 -15.43 -17.16 -0.17
N ARG A 462 -14.15 -16.78 -0.02
CA ARG A 462 -13.52 -16.45 1.27
C ARG A 462 -12.60 -15.25 1.13
N VAL A 463 -12.45 -14.51 2.23
CA VAL A 463 -11.37 -13.53 2.40
C VAL A 463 -10.22 -14.24 3.10
N THR A 464 -9.02 -14.12 2.53
CA THR A 464 -7.80 -14.73 3.03
C THR A 464 -6.68 -13.69 3.06
N TRP A 465 -5.64 -13.99 3.84
CA TRP A 465 -4.56 -13.05 4.08
C TRP A 465 -3.21 -13.68 3.68
N GLN A 466 -2.41 -12.97 2.90
CA GLN A 466 -1.11 -13.43 2.42
C GLN A 466 0.07 -12.75 3.11
N SER A 467 1.29 -13.14 2.73
CA SER A 467 2.54 -12.47 3.10
C SER A 467 2.86 -12.41 4.61
N GLN A 468 2.35 -13.35 5.43
CA GLN A 468 2.74 -13.45 6.84
C GLN A 468 4.27 -13.64 6.98
N VAL A 469 4.91 -12.75 7.75
CA VAL A 469 6.35 -12.86 8.05
C VAL A 469 6.66 -12.99 9.54
N GLY A 470 7.55 -13.93 9.87
CA GLY A 470 8.06 -14.13 11.22
C GLY A 470 7.10 -14.83 12.20
N PRO A 471 7.49 -14.96 13.48
CA PRO A 471 6.83 -15.82 14.46
C PRO A 471 5.64 -15.17 15.20
N ALA A 472 5.29 -13.92 14.86
CA ALA A 472 4.16 -13.21 15.48
C ALA A 472 2.82 -13.84 15.09
N ALA A 473 1.74 -13.48 15.80
CA ALA A 473 0.39 -13.80 15.36
C ALA A 473 -0.08 -12.80 14.29
N TRP A 474 -0.61 -13.29 13.19
CA TRP A 474 -1.11 -12.51 12.05
C TRP A 474 -2.60 -12.79 11.82
N LEU A 475 -3.27 -11.88 11.12
CA LEU A 475 -4.66 -12.05 10.70
C LEU A 475 -4.77 -13.23 9.73
N GLY A 476 -5.76 -14.10 9.96
CA GLY A 476 -5.99 -15.32 9.17
C GLY A 476 -7.46 -15.48 8.74
N PRO A 477 -7.78 -16.51 7.93
CA PRO A 477 -6.91 -17.61 7.49
C PRO A 477 -5.83 -17.16 6.48
N GLN A 478 -4.71 -17.89 6.43
CA GLN A 478 -3.66 -17.64 5.45
C GLN A 478 -4.10 -18.12 4.05
N THR A 479 -3.69 -17.41 3.00
CA THR A 479 -4.04 -17.74 1.60
C THR A 479 -3.52 -19.14 1.20
N SER A 480 -2.27 -19.47 1.53
CA SER A 480 -1.66 -20.81 1.35
C SER A 480 -2.43 -21.90 2.11
N ASP A 481 -2.61 -21.74 3.43
CA ASP A 481 -3.38 -22.69 4.25
C ASP A 481 -4.83 -22.90 3.75
N THR A 482 -5.41 -21.91 3.06
CA THR A 482 -6.74 -22.02 2.45
C THR A 482 -6.74 -22.93 1.23
N ILE A 483 -5.72 -22.83 0.35
CA ILE A 483 -5.50 -23.79 -0.74
C ILE A 483 -5.36 -25.22 -0.19
N LYS A 484 -4.50 -25.42 0.83
CA LYS A 484 -4.34 -26.72 1.51
C LYS A 484 -5.66 -27.24 2.12
N GLY A 485 -6.48 -26.32 2.67
CA GLY A 485 -7.77 -26.63 3.27
C GLY A 485 -8.83 -27.04 2.25
N TRP A 486 -8.90 -26.33 1.12
CA TRP A 486 -9.83 -26.61 0.03
C TRP A 486 -9.48 -27.89 -0.73
N ALA A 487 -8.20 -28.20 -0.93
CA ALA A 487 -7.77 -29.46 -1.54
C ALA A 487 -8.25 -30.67 -0.72
N LYS A 488 -8.14 -30.61 0.61
CA LYS A 488 -8.66 -31.63 1.54
C LYS A 488 -10.19 -31.73 1.55
N GLN A 489 -10.89 -30.67 1.18
CA GLN A 489 -12.35 -30.64 1.00
C GLN A 489 -12.79 -31.12 -0.39
N GLY A 490 -11.86 -31.47 -1.27
CA GLY A 490 -12.13 -32.00 -2.61
C GLY A 490 -12.29 -30.95 -3.70
N HIS A 491 -12.03 -29.67 -3.43
CA HIS A 491 -11.97 -28.65 -4.49
C HIS A 491 -10.80 -28.95 -5.45
N LYS A 492 -11.02 -28.69 -6.74
CA LYS A 492 -10.05 -28.90 -7.83
C LYS A 492 -9.75 -27.65 -8.65
N ASP A 493 -10.55 -26.61 -8.46
CA ASP A 493 -10.42 -25.32 -9.12
C ASP A 493 -10.53 -24.24 -8.04
N ALA A 494 -9.84 -23.12 -8.23
CA ALA A 494 -9.99 -21.91 -7.41
C ALA A 494 -9.62 -20.67 -8.21
N ILE A 495 -10.24 -19.53 -7.87
CA ILE A 495 -9.82 -18.21 -8.37
C ILE A 495 -9.20 -17.43 -7.23
N VAL A 496 -8.05 -16.78 -7.44
CA VAL A 496 -7.47 -15.82 -6.49
C VAL A 496 -7.59 -14.40 -7.02
N VAL A 497 -8.04 -13.48 -6.17
CA VAL A 497 -8.29 -12.08 -6.49
C VAL A 497 -7.45 -11.19 -5.57
N PRO A 498 -6.50 -10.39 -6.10
CA PRO A 498 -5.72 -9.43 -5.30
C PRO A 498 -6.61 -8.22 -4.95
N ILE A 499 -7.38 -8.31 -3.87
CA ILE A 499 -8.49 -7.37 -3.60
C ILE A 499 -8.06 -6.04 -2.95
N ALA A 500 -6.85 -6.01 -2.39
CA ALA A 500 -6.33 -4.86 -1.64
C ALA A 500 -5.21 -4.09 -2.37
N PHE A 501 -4.98 -4.40 -3.65
CA PHE A 501 -4.01 -3.74 -4.50
C PHE A 501 -4.58 -3.51 -5.90
N THR A 502 -4.15 -2.43 -6.56
CA THR A 502 -4.74 -1.96 -7.83
C THR A 502 -3.86 -2.27 -9.05
N SER A 503 -2.57 -2.48 -8.87
CA SER A 503 -1.60 -2.72 -9.94
C SER A 503 -0.78 -3.97 -9.63
N ASP A 504 -0.19 -4.62 -10.61
CA ASP A 504 0.76 -5.71 -10.36
C ASP A 504 2.03 -5.24 -9.65
N HIS A 505 2.57 -6.12 -8.79
CA HIS A 505 3.76 -5.91 -7.95
C HIS A 505 4.28 -7.29 -7.47
N ILE A 506 5.27 -7.35 -6.59
CA ILE A 506 5.90 -8.62 -6.17
C ILE A 506 4.92 -9.56 -5.45
N GLU A 507 4.04 -9.05 -4.59
CA GLU A 507 2.98 -9.81 -3.93
C GLU A 507 1.89 -10.37 -4.88
N THR A 508 1.84 -9.99 -6.18
CA THR A 508 1.04 -10.69 -7.21
C THR A 508 1.91 -11.56 -8.12
N LEU A 509 2.88 -10.96 -8.81
CA LEU A 509 3.65 -11.61 -9.87
C LEU A 509 4.62 -12.70 -9.36
N TYR A 510 4.98 -12.66 -8.07
CA TYR A 510 5.86 -13.65 -7.46
C TYR A 510 5.11 -14.48 -6.40
N GLU A 511 4.48 -13.84 -5.41
CA GLU A 511 3.82 -14.59 -4.32
C GLU A 511 2.59 -15.37 -4.81
N ILE A 512 1.80 -14.81 -5.75
CA ILE A 512 0.62 -15.51 -6.29
C ILE A 512 1.00 -16.34 -7.53
N ASP A 513 1.55 -15.70 -8.57
CA ASP A 513 1.76 -16.35 -9.87
C ASP A 513 2.90 -17.38 -9.90
N ILE A 514 3.74 -17.44 -8.86
CA ILE A 514 4.79 -18.46 -8.69
C ILE A 514 4.53 -19.26 -7.40
N GLU A 515 4.76 -18.70 -6.21
CA GLU A 515 4.76 -19.50 -4.97
C GLU A 515 3.39 -20.14 -4.66
N LEU A 516 2.27 -19.42 -4.84
CA LEU A 516 0.93 -19.96 -4.59
C LEU A 516 0.42 -20.86 -5.73
N GLN A 517 0.85 -20.65 -6.97
CA GLN A 517 0.57 -21.55 -8.09
C GLN A 517 1.26 -22.90 -7.89
N GLU A 518 2.56 -22.90 -7.56
CA GLU A 518 3.31 -24.11 -7.22
C GLU A 518 2.63 -24.87 -6.06
N GLU A 519 2.23 -24.18 -4.98
CA GLU A 519 1.52 -24.81 -3.86
C GLU A 519 0.12 -25.36 -4.24
N ALA A 520 -0.59 -24.70 -5.17
CA ALA A 520 -1.88 -25.18 -5.66
C ALA A 520 -1.72 -26.45 -6.53
N GLU A 521 -0.71 -26.48 -7.39
CA GLU A 521 -0.37 -27.65 -8.21
C GLU A 521 0.05 -28.85 -7.36
N GLU A 522 0.90 -28.66 -6.33
CA GLU A 522 1.27 -29.71 -5.35
C GLU A 522 0.06 -30.33 -4.64
N HIS A 523 -1.02 -29.56 -4.50
CA HIS A 523 -2.27 -30.00 -3.87
C HIS A 523 -3.38 -30.37 -4.87
N GLY A 524 -3.08 -30.36 -6.17
CA GLY A 524 -4.01 -30.76 -7.24
C GLY A 524 -5.21 -29.82 -7.38
N ILE A 525 -4.98 -28.51 -7.22
CA ILE A 525 -5.91 -27.42 -7.51
C ILE A 525 -5.40 -26.64 -8.72
N THR A 526 -6.23 -26.48 -9.74
CA THR A 526 -6.03 -25.51 -10.81
C THR A 526 -6.43 -24.12 -10.30
N LEU A 527 -5.44 -23.33 -9.92
CA LEU A 527 -5.61 -21.96 -9.47
C LEU A 527 -5.51 -20.97 -10.65
N LYS A 528 -6.44 -20.02 -10.75
CA LYS A 528 -6.36 -18.91 -11.72
C LYS A 528 -6.38 -17.58 -10.98
N ARG A 529 -5.46 -16.68 -11.31
CA ARG A 529 -5.46 -15.31 -10.79
C ARG A 529 -6.37 -14.40 -11.63
N ALA A 530 -7.19 -13.58 -10.98
CA ALA A 530 -7.81 -12.42 -11.60
C ALA A 530 -6.74 -11.33 -11.77
N GLU A 531 -6.57 -10.85 -13.00
CA GLU A 531 -5.60 -9.79 -13.31
C GLU A 531 -5.80 -8.57 -12.39
N SER A 532 -4.70 -7.95 -11.99
CA SER A 532 -4.73 -6.67 -11.29
C SER A 532 -5.44 -5.61 -12.13
N LEU A 533 -5.96 -4.55 -11.51
CA LEU A 533 -6.71 -3.53 -12.24
C LEU A 533 -5.82 -2.88 -13.31
N ASN A 534 -4.56 -2.55 -13.01
CA ASN A 534 -3.57 -2.07 -13.99
C ASN A 534 -4.15 -0.90 -14.82
N ASP A 535 -4.35 -1.08 -16.12
CA ASP A 535 -4.93 -0.13 -17.07
C ASP A 535 -6.42 -0.35 -17.38
N GLU A 536 -7.16 -1.06 -16.51
CA GLU A 536 -8.60 -1.30 -16.69
C GLU A 536 -9.35 0.05 -16.78
N PRO A 537 -10.11 0.32 -17.87
CA PRO A 537 -10.67 1.65 -18.13
C PRO A 537 -11.70 2.12 -17.11
N THR A 538 -12.46 1.19 -16.51
CA THR A 538 -13.45 1.46 -15.46
C THR A 538 -12.76 1.89 -14.17
N PHE A 539 -11.60 1.30 -13.85
CA PHE A 539 -10.74 1.72 -12.75
C PHE A 539 -10.10 3.10 -12.98
N ILE A 540 -9.60 3.38 -14.18
CA ILE A 540 -9.06 4.72 -14.52
C ILE A 540 -10.15 5.78 -14.37
N ARG A 541 -11.36 5.48 -14.87
CA ARG A 541 -12.55 6.32 -14.68
C ARG A 541 -12.91 6.49 -13.21
N ALA A 542 -12.84 5.43 -12.40
CA ALA A 542 -13.09 5.49 -10.96
C ALA A 542 -12.20 6.53 -10.28
N MET A 543 -10.89 6.53 -10.54
CA MET A 543 -9.97 7.50 -9.95
C MET A 543 -10.31 8.94 -10.35
N ALA A 544 -10.66 9.18 -11.62
CA ALA A 544 -11.04 10.49 -12.11
C ALA A 544 -12.36 10.98 -11.50
N GLU A 545 -13.39 10.13 -11.42
CA GLU A 545 -14.70 10.48 -10.84
C GLU A 545 -14.63 10.67 -9.31
N ILE A 546 -13.84 9.86 -8.60
CA ILE A 546 -13.50 10.06 -7.18
C ILE A 546 -12.85 11.43 -6.98
N CYS A 547 -11.87 11.78 -7.81
CA CYS A 547 -11.13 13.05 -7.69
C CYS A 547 -11.98 14.26 -8.05
N ALA A 548 -12.77 14.20 -9.13
CA ALA A 548 -13.72 15.24 -9.52
C ALA A 548 -14.75 15.48 -8.40
N SER A 549 -15.36 14.42 -7.89
CA SER A 549 -16.33 14.49 -6.79
C SER A 549 -15.72 15.09 -5.52
N HIS A 550 -14.48 14.73 -5.19
CA HIS A 550 -13.74 15.31 -4.08
C HIS A 550 -13.50 16.82 -4.27
N LEU A 551 -12.98 17.23 -5.44
CA LEU A 551 -12.70 18.63 -5.77
C LEU A 551 -13.96 19.50 -5.72
N SER A 552 -15.07 19.07 -6.32
CA SER A 552 -16.33 19.81 -6.28
C SER A 552 -16.87 19.99 -4.86
N ASN A 553 -16.69 19.00 -3.98
CA ASN A 553 -17.07 19.13 -2.58
C ASN A 553 -16.14 20.08 -1.82
N VAL A 554 -14.83 20.02 -2.06
CA VAL A 554 -13.82 20.91 -1.46
C VAL A 554 -14.04 22.37 -1.86
N GLU A 555 -14.20 22.67 -3.16
CA GLU A 555 -14.46 24.04 -3.65
C GLU A 555 -15.81 24.58 -3.14
N GLY A 556 -16.76 23.68 -2.87
CA GLY A 556 -18.01 24.05 -2.21
C GLY A 556 -17.87 24.55 -0.76
N THR A 557 -16.79 24.22 -0.03
CA THR A 557 -16.71 24.44 1.44
C THR A 557 -16.52 25.92 1.84
N PRO A 558 -17.48 26.54 2.58
CA PRO A 558 -17.25 27.81 3.25
C PRO A 558 -16.68 27.56 4.65
N ASN A 559 -15.52 28.16 4.90
CA ASN A 559 -14.76 28.25 6.15
C ASN A 559 -15.24 27.48 7.41
N ARG A 560 -14.40 26.54 7.86
CA ARG A 560 -14.25 25.98 9.22
C ARG A 560 -15.35 25.14 9.89
N ASN A 561 -16.63 25.25 9.54
CA ASN A 561 -17.73 24.70 10.38
C ASN A 561 -18.73 23.75 9.68
N ASN A 562 -18.42 23.14 8.52
CA ASN A 562 -19.45 22.47 7.72
C ASN A 562 -19.05 21.10 7.11
N ASP A 563 -18.86 20.08 7.94
CA ASP A 563 -18.64 18.65 7.57
C ASP A 563 -19.89 17.96 6.96
N ARG A 564 -20.77 18.72 6.31
CA ARG A 564 -22.05 18.25 5.75
C ARG A 564 -22.13 18.50 4.25
N ARG A 565 -21.25 17.83 3.50
CA ARG A 565 -21.45 17.49 2.08
C ARG A 565 -20.95 16.08 1.83
N GLY A 566 -21.43 15.45 0.76
CA GLY A 566 -21.01 14.12 0.36
C GLY A 566 -21.64 12.97 1.15
N GLU A 567 -22.25 12.03 0.43
CA GLU A 567 -22.67 10.73 0.99
C GLU A 567 -21.46 9.77 1.10
N ASP A 568 -20.54 9.85 0.14
CA ASP A 568 -19.35 9.00 0.05
C ASP A 568 -18.15 9.51 0.87
N VAL A 569 -17.32 8.58 1.35
CA VAL A 569 -16.17 8.87 2.23
C VAL A 569 -15.13 9.82 1.64
N TRP A 570 -14.93 9.84 0.32
CA TRP A 570 -14.02 10.78 -0.37
C TRP A 570 -14.64 12.16 -0.62
N THR A 571 -15.93 12.36 -0.35
CA THR A 571 -16.67 13.62 -0.60
C THR A 571 -16.98 14.43 0.65
N GLN A 572 -16.50 13.98 1.82
CA GLN A 572 -16.88 14.53 3.14
C GLN A 572 -16.18 15.84 3.55
N GLY A 573 -15.39 16.44 2.66
CA GLY A 573 -14.64 17.69 2.89
C GLY A 573 -13.17 17.54 2.52
N TYR A 574 -12.27 18.16 3.29
CA TYR A 574 -10.83 18.08 3.08
C TYR A 574 -10.24 16.68 3.34
N THR A 575 -10.92 15.84 4.13
CA THR A 575 -10.58 14.43 4.39
C THR A 575 -11.88 13.64 4.61
N SER A 576 -11.83 12.30 4.65
CA SER A 576 -12.96 11.53 5.18
C SER A 576 -13.18 11.79 6.67
N LYS A 577 -14.40 11.53 7.19
CA LYS A 577 -14.68 11.59 8.64
C LYS A 577 -13.92 10.54 9.44
N GLN A 578 -13.72 9.35 8.85
CA GLN A 578 -12.88 8.30 9.43
C GLN A 578 -11.41 8.74 9.53
N MET A 579 -10.96 9.67 8.69
CA MET A 579 -9.62 10.22 8.81
C MET A 579 -9.42 11.01 10.11
N LEU A 580 -10.44 11.66 10.65
CA LEU A 580 -10.32 12.40 11.92
C LEU A 580 -10.26 11.47 13.13
N LEU A 581 -10.74 10.23 13.00
CA LEU A 581 -10.65 9.22 14.05
C LEU A 581 -9.26 8.57 14.07
N ARG A 582 -8.62 8.59 15.24
CA ARG A 582 -7.37 7.88 15.54
C ARG A 582 -7.71 6.51 16.13
N CYS A 583 -6.97 5.47 15.74
CA CYS A 583 -7.21 4.11 16.25
C CYS A 583 -7.13 4.07 17.79
N PRO A 584 -8.02 3.34 18.49
CA PRO A 584 -8.13 3.37 19.95
C PRO A 584 -6.83 3.10 20.72
N GLY A 585 -5.99 2.19 20.22
CA GLY A 585 -4.67 1.84 20.80
C GLY A 585 -3.49 2.55 20.13
N CYS A 586 -3.69 3.65 19.41
CA CYS A 586 -2.61 4.31 18.68
C CYS A 586 -1.68 5.12 19.60
N VAL A 587 -0.42 4.73 19.68
CA VAL A 587 0.63 5.38 20.49
C VAL A 587 1.47 6.42 19.73
N ASN A 588 1.28 6.59 18.43
CA ASN A 588 2.08 7.50 17.60
C ASN A 588 1.52 8.93 17.62
N ALA A 589 2.25 9.87 18.22
CA ALA A 589 1.87 11.28 18.32
C ALA A 589 1.60 11.94 16.95
N VAL A 590 2.44 11.64 15.95
CA VAL A 590 2.34 12.18 14.59
C VAL A 590 0.97 11.89 13.96
N CYS A 591 0.36 10.73 14.26
CA CYS A 591 -0.99 10.43 13.78
C CYS A 591 -2.09 11.37 14.32
N GLY A 592 -1.87 12.07 15.43
CA GLY A 592 -2.78 13.12 15.91
C GLY A 592 -2.54 14.43 15.16
N GLU A 593 -1.26 14.85 15.12
CA GLU A 593 -0.83 16.09 14.49
C GLU A 593 -1.18 16.17 13.00
N GLN A 594 -0.90 15.07 12.28
CA GLN A 594 -1.18 14.89 10.87
C GLN A 594 -2.69 14.95 10.59
N LYS A 595 -3.52 14.31 11.42
CA LYS A 595 -4.99 14.34 11.27
C LYS A 595 -5.54 15.75 11.47
N ALA A 596 -5.06 16.47 12.48
CA ALA A 596 -5.48 17.86 12.70
C ALA A 596 -5.01 18.80 11.58
N PHE A 597 -3.79 18.61 11.06
CA PHE A 597 -3.26 19.38 9.93
C PHE A 597 -4.13 19.25 8.67
N PHE A 598 -4.36 18.03 8.17
CA PHE A 598 -5.15 17.83 6.95
C PHE A 598 -6.65 18.00 7.16
N GLY A 599 -7.16 17.63 8.34
CA GLY A 599 -8.56 17.84 8.74
C GLY A 599 -8.92 19.29 9.06
N ARG A 600 -7.92 20.18 9.16
CA ARG A 600 -8.04 21.61 9.52
C ARG A 600 -8.72 21.84 10.88
N THR A 601 -8.65 20.85 11.78
CA THR A 601 -9.16 20.95 13.16
C THR A 601 -8.11 21.63 14.04
N PRO A 602 -8.49 22.11 15.25
CA PRO A 602 -7.51 22.41 16.29
C PRO A 602 -6.58 21.21 16.53
N GLN A 603 -5.31 21.48 16.85
CA GLN A 603 -4.38 20.45 17.32
C GLN A 603 -4.86 19.93 18.69
N PRO A 604 -4.83 18.60 18.92
CA PRO A 604 -5.34 17.96 20.14
C PRO A 604 -4.40 18.10 21.35
#